data_AF-A0A9W6M9G2-F1
#
_entry.id   AF-A0A9W6M9G2-F1
#
_cell.length_a   1.000
_cell.length_b   1.000
_cell.length_c   1.000
_cell.angle_alpha   90.00
_cell.angle_beta   90.00
_cell.angle_gamma   90.00
#
_symmetry.space_group_name_H-M   'P 1'
#
loop_
_entity.id
_entity.type
_entity.pdbx_description
1 polymer ?
#
loop_
_entity_poly.entity_id
_entity_poly.type
_entity_poly.pdbx_seq_one_letter_code
_entity_poly.pdbx_strand_id
1 'polypeptide(L)'
;MQIEFDSTVIRWNKRLDSWYFATMPEEISVPLRELPAPPRGFNSLRVRARIGATSWNTSIFFSDGVFVLPLKKQIRDERGIAEGDQITIDLDILDL
;
A
#
# COMPACT_ATOMS: atom_id res chain seq x y z
N MET A 1 1.04 -11.85 8.57
CA MET A 1 2.16 -12.16 7.63
C MET A 1 2.93 -10.89 7.34
N GLN A 2 4.27 -10.89 7.40
CA GLN A 2 5.09 -9.68 7.18
C GLN A 2 5.72 -9.70 5.79
N ILE A 3 5.71 -8.56 5.09
CA ILE A 3 6.27 -8.35 3.77
C ILE A 3 7.05 -7.03 3.79
N GLU A 4 8.25 -7.02 3.22
CA GLU A 4 8.99 -5.80 2.92
C GLU A 4 9.13 -5.67 1.40
N PHE A 5 8.92 -4.47 0.86
CA PHE A 5 9.14 -4.20 -0.55
C PHE A 5 9.45 -2.73 -0.81
N ASP A 6 10.16 -2.49 -1.91
CA ASP A 6 10.38 -1.15 -2.44
C ASP A 6 9.26 -0.75 -3.41
N SER A 7 8.93 0.54 -3.39
CA SER A 7 7.90 1.08 -4.25
C SER A 7 8.22 2.50 -4.68
N THR A 8 7.89 2.82 -5.93
CA THR A 8 7.87 4.18 -6.43
C THR A 8 6.51 4.80 -6.15
N VAL A 9 6.50 5.98 -5.54
CA VAL A 9 5.25 6.68 -5.20
C VAL A 9 4.62 7.30 -6.42
N ILE A 10 3.35 6.97 -6.66
CA ILE A 10 2.58 7.41 -7.83
C ILE A 10 1.42 8.28 -7.37
N ARG A 11 1.23 9.43 -8.03
CA ARG A 11 0.07 10.28 -7.83
C ARG A 11 -1.07 9.84 -8.75
N TRP A 12 -2.26 9.66 -8.20
CA TRP A 12 -3.44 9.35 -8.99
C TRP A 12 -4.14 10.62 -9.46
N ASN A 13 -4.12 10.86 -10.77
CA ASN A 13 -4.58 12.11 -11.38
C ASN A 13 -6.07 12.16 -11.75
N LYS A 14 -6.88 11.16 -11.36
CA LYS A 14 -8.30 11.07 -11.77
C LYS A 14 -9.28 11.84 -10.88
N ARG A 15 -8.88 12.33 -9.70
CA ARG A 15 -9.76 13.10 -8.78
C ARG A 15 -9.14 14.46 -8.43
N LEU A 16 -10.00 15.42 -8.06
CA LEU A 16 -9.61 16.75 -7.54
C LEU A 16 -8.73 16.62 -6.28
N ASP A 17 -8.99 15.62 -5.45
CA ASP A 17 -8.11 15.24 -4.35
C ASP A 17 -6.94 14.42 -4.88
N SER A 18 -5.72 14.91 -4.64
CA SER A 18 -4.48 14.25 -5.04
C SER A 18 -4.19 13.09 -4.10
N TRP A 19 -4.60 11.89 -4.51
CA TRP A 19 -4.25 10.65 -3.83
C TRP A 19 -2.88 10.17 -4.28
N TYR A 20 -2.11 9.63 -3.34
CA TYR A 20 -0.80 9.08 -3.58
C TYR A 20 -0.81 7.61 -3.17
N PHE A 21 -0.17 6.77 -3.95
CA PHE A 21 -0.13 5.34 -3.72
C PHE A 21 1.29 4.81 -3.86
N ALA A 22 1.57 3.78 -3.08
CA ALA A 22 2.67 2.87 -3.31
C ALA A 22 2.12 1.59 -3.92
N THR A 23 2.79 1.07 -4.94
CA THR A 23 2.45 -0.17 -5.63
C THR A 23 3.30 -1.30 -5.11
N MET A 24 2.66 -2.39 -4.68
CA MET A 24 3.34 -3.62 -4.34
C MET A 24 3.77 -4.33 -5.63
N PRO A 25 5.00 -4.89 -5.71
CA PRO A 25 5.44 -5.69 -6.83
C PRO A 25 4.45 -6.82 -7.19
N GLU A 26 4.31 -7.11 -8.48
CA GLU A 26 3.41 -8.15 -8.99
C GLU A 26 3.75 -9.54 -8.42
N GLU A 27 5.04 -9.85 -8.33
CA GLU A 27 5.58 -11.09 -7.77
C GLU A 27 5.14 -11.35 -6.32
N ILE A 28 4.82 -10.30 -5.57
CA ILE A 28 4.26 -10.40 -4.21
C ILE A 28 2.73 -10.36 -4.26
N SER A 29 2.17 -9.49 -5.10
CA SER A 29 0.74 -9.23 -5.17
C SER A 29 -0.07 -10.44 -5.64
N VAL A 30 0.42 -11.16 -6.65
CA VAL A 30 -0.29 -12.29 -7.26
C VAL A 30 -0.44 -13.44 -6.25
N PRO A 31 0.64 -13.96 -5.62
CA PRO A 31 0.51 -14.99 -4.58
C PRO A 31 -0.35 -14.52 -3.40
N LEU A 32 -0.20 -13.26 -2.96
CA LEU A 32 -0.99 -12.69 -1.87
C LEU A 32 -2.49 -12.68 -2.18
N ARG A 33 -2.86 -12.47 -3.46
CA ARG A 33 -4.26 -12.45 -3.90
C ARG A 33 -4.91 -13.84 -3.88
N GLU A 34 -4.12 -14.88 -4.10
CA GLU A 34 -4.56 -16.29 -4.10
C GLU A 34 -4.78 -16.85 -2.69
N LEU A 35 -4.21 -16.20 -1.66
CA LEU A 35 -4.42 -16.61 -0.28
C LEU A 35 -5.90 -16.44 0.13
N PRO A 36 -6.46 -17.41 0.88
CA PRO A 36 -7.82 -17.31 1.38
C PRO A 36 -7.88 -16.21 2.44
N ALA A 37 -8.53 -15.09 2.11
CA ALA A 37 -8.78 -13.98 3.02
C ALA A 37 -10.30 -13.77 3.21
N PRO A 38 -10.74 -13.22 4.36
CA PRO A 38 -12.15 -12.89 4.57
C PRO A 38 -12.68 -11.98 3.46
N PRO A 39 -13.88 -12.24 2.92
CA PRO A 39 -14.44 -11.37 1.88
C PRO A 39 -14.68 -9.97 2.45
N ARG A 40 -13.97 -8.98 1.93
CA ARG A 40 -14.16 -7.56 2.22
C ARG A 40 -14.54 -6.79 0.96
N GLY A 41 -15.22 -5.66 1.14
CA GLY A 41 -15.49 -4.74 0.04
C GLY A 41 -14.19 -4.31 -0.66
N PHE A 42 -14.28 -4.10 -1.97
CA PHE A 42 -13.17 -3.63 -2.83
C PHE A 42 -11.94 -4.56 -2.90
N ASN A 43 -12.09 -5.87 -2.65
CA ASN A 43 -10.97 -6.82 -2.64
C ASN A 43 -9.79 -6.33 -1.78
N SER A 44 -10.12 -5.81 -0.60
CA SER A 44 -9.16 -5.16 0.28
C SER A 44 -8.64 -6.09 1.38
N LEU A 45 -7.38 -5.91 1.76
CA LEU A 45 -6.77 -6.57 2.91
C LEU A 45 -6.41 -5.54 3.96
N ARG A 46 -6.71 -5.81 5.24
CA ARG A 46 -6.28 -4.95 6.34
C ARG A 46 -4.80 -5.19 6.62
N VAL A 47 -4.07 -4.10 6.72
CA VAL A 47 -2.63 -4.13 6.98
C VAL A 47 -2.25 -3.13 8.05
N ARG A 48 -1.11 -3.38 8.68
CA ARG A 48 -0.31 -2.36 9.35
C ARG A 48 0.86 -2.02 8.44
N ALA A 49 0.90 -0.80 7.94
CA ALA A 49 2.00 -0.31 7.13
C ALA A 49 3.01 0.42 8.00
N ARG A 50 4.28 0.34 7.62
CA ARG A 50 5.38 1.08 8.23
C ARG A 50 6.34 1.58 7.16
N ILE A 51 6.79 2.82 7.34
CA ILE A 51 7.87 3.43 6.57
C ILE A 51 8.83 4.06 7.58
N GLY A 52 10.01 3.46 7.73
CA GLY A 52 10.98 3.84 8.76
C GLY A 52 10.38 3.71 10.18
N ALA A 53 10.21 4.85 10.86
CA ALA A 53 9.64 4.92 12.22
C ALA A 53 8.13 5.17 12.26
N THR A 54 7.52 5.58 11.13
CA THR A 54 6.09 5.87 11.07
C THR A 54 5.32 4.60 10.74
N SER A 55 4.35 4.23 11.58
CA SER A 55 3.47 3.09 11.33
C SER A 55 2.00 3.47 11.48
N TRP A 56 1.14 2.86 10.66
CA TRP A 56 -0.30 3.12 10.70
C TRP A 56 -1.11 1.93 10.20
N ASN A 57 -2.34 1.80 10.70
CA ASN A 57 -3.26 0.79 10.20
C ASN A 57 -4.04 1.35 8.99
N THR A 58 -4.18 0.54 7.94
CA THR A 58 -4.90 0.89 6.71
C THR A 58 -5.36 -0.38 5.99
N SER A 59 -5.89 -0.21 4.78
CA SER A 59 -6.13 -1.32 3.85
C SER A 59 -5.32 -1.13 2.58
N ILE A 60 -4.89 -2.24 1.98
CA ILE A 60 -4.42 -2.32 0.59
C ILE A 60 -5.55 -2.80 -0.31
N PHE A 61 -5.51 -2.40 -1.57
CA PHE A 61 -6.56 -2.69 -2.56
C PHE A 61 -5.94 -3.34 -3.77
N PHE A 62 -6.56 -4.41 -4.29
CA PHE A 62 -6.11 -5.02 -5.52
C PHE A 62 -6.69 -4.27 -6.73
N SER A 63 -5.82 -3.68 -7.56
CA SER A 63 -6.18 -2.95 -8.78
C SER A 63 -5.14 -3.22 -9.87
N ASP A 64 -5.60 -3.39 -11.11
CA ASP A 64 -4.73 -3.54 -12.28
C ASP A 64 -3.63 -4.61 -12.12
N GLY A 65 -3.95 -5.73 -11.44
CA GLY A 65 -3.04 -6.87 -11.25
C GLY A 65 -2.13 -6.78 -10.03
N VAL A 66 -2.14 -5.67 -9.28
CA VAL A 66 -1.25 -5.43 -8.14
C VAL A 66 -2.00 -4.89 -6.92
N PHE A 67 -1.44 -5.08 -5.73
CA PHE A 67 -1.93 -4.38 -4.54
C PHE A 67 -1.37 -2.96 -4.48
N VAL A 68 -2.24 -1.99 -4.19
CA VAL A 68 -1.88 -0.60 -3.95
C VAL A 68 -2.14 -0.20 -2.51
N LEU A 69 -1.19 0.55 -1.94
CA LEU A 69 -1.23 1.10 -0.60
C LEU A 69 -1.47 2.62 -0.68
N PRO A 70 -2.59 3.15 -0.18
CA PRO A 70 -2.80 4.60 -0.12
C PRO A 70 -1.84 5.25 0.90
N LEU A 71 -1.14 6.29 0.45
CA LEU A 71 -0.29 7.14 1.28
C LEU A 71 -1.05 8.41 1.68
N LYS A 72 -1.52 8.43 2.93
CA LYS A 72 -2.21 9.59 3.50
C LYS A 72 -1.29 10.82 3.49
N LYS A 73 -1.89 12.01 3.32
CA LYS A 73 -1.16 13.28 3.35
C LYS A 73 -0.27 13.41 4.59
N GLN A 74 -0.80 13.12 5.78
CA GLN A 74 -0.03 13.18 7.03
C GLN A 74 1.26 12.33 6.99
N ILE A 75 1.18 11.10 6.47
CA ILE A 75 2.35 10.20 6.39
C ILE A 75 3.39 10.76 5.40
N ARG A 76 2.91 11.32 4.28
CA ARG A 76 3.79 11.95 3.29
C ARG A 76 4.48 13.19 3.83
N ASP A 77 3.73 14.05 4.53
CA ASP A 77 4.25 15.27 5.14
C ASP A 77 5.29 14.94 6.24
N GLU A 78 5.03 13.93 7.09
CA GLU A 78 5.95 13.50 8.15
C GLU A 78 7.26 12.89 7.62
N ARG A 79 7.20 12.19 6.49
CA ARG A 79 8.35 11.48 5.89
C ARG A 79 8.99 12.23 4.72
N GLY A 80 8.44 13.37 4.32
CA GLY A 80 8.91 14.13 3.16
C GLY A 80 8.72 13.40 1.83
N ILE A 81 7.67 12.59 1.69
CA ILE A 81 7.43 11.74 0.53
C ILE A 81 6.67 12.50 -0.56
N ALA A 82 7.25 12.56 -1.75
CA ALA A 82 6.69 13.13 -2.97
C ALA A 82 6.38 12.06 -4.03
N GLU A 83 5.78 12.50 -5.14
CA GLU A 83 5.62 11.67 -6.34
C GLU A 83 6.99 11.38 -6.96
N GLY A 84 7.22 10.13 -7.37
CA GLY A 84 8.48 9.67 -7.95
C GLY A 84 9.52 9.19 -6.93
N ASP A 85 9.30 9.41 -5.63
CA ASP A 85 10.20 8.92 -4.60
C ASP A 85 10.19 7.39 -4.51
N GLN A 86 11.35 6.81 -4.25
CA GLN A 86 11.46 5.42 -3.84
C GLN A 86 11.39 5.30 -2.33
N ILE A 87 10.50 4.43 -1.87
CA ILE A 87 10.28 4.15 -0.45
C ILE A 87 10.30 2.64 -0.20
N THR A 88 10.91 2.23 0.91
CA THR A 88 10.79 0.88 1.44
C THR A 88 9.63 0.83 2.42
N ILE A 89 8.74 -0.15 2.23
CA ILE A 89 7.53 -0.32 3.02
C ILE A 89 7.56 -1.69 3.67
N ASP A 90 7.34 -1.72 4.98
CA ASP A 90 6.95 -2.94 5.66
C ASP A 90 5.43 -3.01 5.78
N LEU A 91 4.85 -4.14 5.39
CA LEU A 91 3.45 -4.47 5.57
C LEU A 91 3.28 -5.70 6.45
N ASP A 92 2.47 -5.53 7.50
CA ASP A 92 1.93 -6.61 8.29
C ASP A 92 0.48 -6.87 7.86
N ILE A 93 0.23 -7.98 7.16
CA ILE A 93 -1.13 -8.40 6.81
C ILE A 93 -1.81 -8.93 8.07
N LEU A 94 -2.92 -8.29 8.46
CA LEU A 94 -3.64 -8.56 9.71
C LEU A 94 -4.82 -9.53 9.53
N ASP A 95 -5.24 -9.75 8.29
CA ASP A 95 -6.42 -10.57 7.94
C ASP A 95 -6.05 -11.97 7.40
N LEU A 96 -4.78 -12.35 7.48
CA LEU A 96 -4.26 -13.66 7.09
C LEU A 96 -3.76 -14.43 8.31
#